data_AF-A0A7S3UKW4-F1
#
_entry.id   AF-A0A7S3UKW4-F1
#
_cell.length_a   1.000
_cell.length_b   1.000
_cell.length_c   1.000
_cell.angle_alpha   90.00
_cell.angle_beta   90.00
_cell.angle_gamma   90.00
#
_symmetry.space_group_name_H-M   'P 1'
#
loop_
_entity.id
_entity.type
_entity.pdbx_description
1 polymer ?
#
loop_
_entity_poly.entity_id
_entity_poly.type
_entity_poly.pdbx_seq_one_letter_code
_entity_poly.pdbx_strand_id
1 'polypeptide(L)'
;CLYMTWGLLPNVMNPFGVNSDFTAHNEWVVFVHYLSKYLDWFDTLFIILRKRRAQLSFLHVYHHSTISMVWGFLVFTGNGNGTATYGAWVNSVTHVIMYSHYLWTSFGLRNPFKKLVTTWQITQFWSCLLHAVVVLCFETVYPATVAWLQVLYQITMVYLFTFKLHYVPSWVPEYPEEKKKA
;
A
#
# COMPACT_ATOMS: atom_id res chain seq x y z
N CYS A 1 4.27 9.83 -4.64
CA CYS A 1 4.70 8.45 -4.97
C CYS A 1 5.94 8.39 -5.85
N LEU A 2 5.99 9.08 -7.01
CA LEU A 2 7.18 9.09 -7.88
C LEU A 2 8.49 9.48 -7.17
N TYR A 3 8.46 10.54 -6.35
CA TYR A 3 9.61 10.96 -5.54
C TYR A 3 10.17 9.82 -4.67
N MET A 4 9.29 9.06 -4.01
CA MET A 4 9.68 7.97 -3.11
C MET A 4 10.17 6.75 -3.89
N THR A 5 9.54 6.44 -5.03
CA THR A 5 10.00 5.40 -5.94
C THR A 5 11.42 5.66 -6.41
N TRP A 6 11.73 6.90 -6.79
CA TRP A 6 13.09 7.29 -7.20
C TRP A 6 14.06 7.31 -6.02
N GLY A 7 13.64 7.91 -4.90
CA GLY A 7 14.49 8.09 -3.72
C GLY A 7 14.89 6.77 -3.05
N LEU A 8 14.06 5.73 -3.12
CA LEU A 8 14.35 4.42 -2.53
C LEU A 8 14.92 3.39 -3.52
N LEU A 9 14.98 3.72 -4.82
CA LEU A 9 15.49 2.81 -5.86
C LEU A 9 16.89 2.25 -5.56
N PRO A 10 17.87 3.03 -5.06
CA PRO A 10 19.20 2.50 -4.76
C PRO A 10 19.20 1.38 -3.73
N ASN A 11 18.28 1.43 -2.74
CA ASN A 11 18.22 0.42 -1.68
C ASN A 11 17.76 -0.95 -2.19
N VAL A 12 16.97 -0.97 -3.26
CA VAL A 12 16.45 -2.23 -3.83
C VAL A 12 17.48 -2.91 -4.74
N MET A 13 18.51 -2.18 -5.19
CA MET A 13 19.61 -2.74 -5.98
C MET A 13 20.58 -3.60 -5.14
N ASN A 14 20.73 -3.30 -3.85
CA ASN A 14 21.22 -4.26 -2.85
C ASN A 14 20.10 -5.28 -2.64
N PRO A 15 20.30 -6.61 -2.73
CA PRO A 15 19.27 -7.66 -2.67
C PRO A 15 18.02 -7.32 -1.85
N PHE A 16 17.06 -6.62 -2.49
CA PHE A 16 15.83 -6.11 -1.88
C PHE A 16 16.00 -5.34 -0.56
N GLY A 17 17.12 -4.62 -0.38
CA GLY A 17 17.41 -3.82 0.82
C GLY A 17 17.74 -4.63 2.08
N VAL A 18 17.95 -5.95 1.98
CA VAL A 18 18.33 -6.78 3.14
C VAL A 18 19.72 -6.40 3.64
N ASN A 19 19.90 -6.35 4.96
CA ASN A 19 21.13 -5.88 5.64
C ASN A 19 21.59 -4.48 5.17
N SER A 20 20.65 -3.61 4.76
CA SER A 20 21.00 -2.25 4.38
C SER A 20 21.19 -1.35 5.60
N ASP A 21 22.27 -0.56 5.57
CA ASP A 21 22.59 0.38 6.63
C ASP A 21 21.53 1.48 6.76
N PHE A 22 21.41 1.99 7.98
CA PHE A 22 20.48 3.05 8.28
C PHE A 22 21.07 4.37 7.81
N THR A 23 20.35 5.07 6.92
CA THR A 23 20.78 6.37 6.39
C THR A 23 19.72 7.43 6.62
N ALA A 24 20.13 8.68 6.87
CA ALA A 24 19.21 9.81 7.05
C ALA A 24 18.33 10.05 5.81
N HIS A 25 18.86 9.76 4.61
CA HIS A 25 18.10 9.84 3.37
C HIS A 25 16.95 8.83 3.34
N ASN A 26 17.20 7.57 3.70
CA ASN A 26 16.18 6.53 3.72
C ASN A 26 15.09 6.83 4.75
N GLU A 27 15.49 7.26 5.94
CA GLU A 27 14.57 7.66 7.01
C GLU A 27 13.66 8.80 6.55
N TRP A 28 14.23 9.83 5.91
CA TRP A 28 13.46 10.94 5.36
C TRP A 28 12.45 10.48 4.31
N VAL A 29 12.88 9.64 3.35
CA VAL A 29 11.99 9.19 2.28
C VAL A 29 10.88 8.27 2.82
N VAL A 30 11.18 7.43 3.81
CA VAL A 30 10.17 6.60 4.51
C VAL A 30 9.24 7.47 5.36
N PHE A 31 9.72 8.54 5.97
CA PHE A 31 8.87 9.51 6.65
C PHE A 31 7.90 10.19 5.68
N VAL A 32 8.37 10.60 4.49
CA VAL A 32 7.50 11.12 3.43
C VAL A 32 6.49 10.06 2.97
N HIS A 33 6.88 8.79 2.93
CA HIS A 33 5.97 7.66 2.65
C HIS A 33 4.88 7.51 3.69
N TYR A 34 5.24 7.59 4.96
CA TYR A 34 4.29 7.59 6.07
C TYR A 34 3.31 8.77 5.96
N LEU A 35 3.81 9.99 5.71
CA LEU A 35 2.93 11.16 5.51
C LEU A 35 1.98 10.97 4.34
N SER A 36 2.41 10.31 3.25
CA SER A 36 1.55 10.03 2.11
C SER A 36 0.38 9.14 2.46
N LYS A 37 0.48 8.27 3.49
CA LYS A 37 -0.64 7.42 3.92
C LYS A 37 -1.83 8.23 4.42
N TYR A 38 -1.60 9.41 5.00
CA TYR A 38 -2.68 10.33 5.37
C TYR A 38 -3.33 10.98 4.16
N LEU A 39 -2.56 11.24 3.09
CA LEU A 39 -3.13 11.72 1.83
C LEU A 39 -3.98 10.66 1.14
N ASP A 40 -3.64 9.38 1.30
CA ASP A 40 -4.43 8.28 0.75
C ASP A 40 -5.86 8.23 1.37
N TRP A 41 -6.14 8.90 2.50
CA TRP A 41 -7.50 9.02 3.04
C TRP A 41 -8.43 9.87 2.16
N PHE A 42 -7.87 10.74 1.31
CA PHE A 42 -8.68 11.47 0.33
C PHE A 42 -9.37 10.53 -0.66
N ASP A 43 -8.81 9.34 -0.94
CA ASP A 43 -9.49 8.33 -1.77
C ASP A 43 -10.82 7.91 -1.14
N THR A 44 -10.81 7.64 0.17
CA THR A 44 -12.02 7.32 0.95
C THR A 44 -13.00 8.49 0.93
N LEU A 45 -12.51 9.72 1.12
CA LEU A 45 -13.34 10.92 1.07
C LEU A 45 -14.03 11.06 -0.30
N PHE A 46 -13.30 10.89 -1.40
CA PHE A 46 -13.87 10.98 -2.74
C PHE A 46 -14.85 9.84 -3.05
N ILE A 47 -14.63 8.64 -2.54
CA ILE A 47 -15.58 7.51 -2.69
C ILE A 47 -16.92 7.86 -2.00
N ILE A 48 -16.86 8.42 -0.79
CA ILE A 48 -18.04 8.83 -0.02
C ILE A 48 -18.76 9.98 -0.74
N LEU A 49 -18.03 11.03 -1.15
CA LEU A 49 -18.60 12.19 -1.85
C LEU A 49 -19.25 11.79 -3.19
N ARG A 50 -18.66 10.84 -3.92
CA ARG A 50 -19.21 10.30 -5.18
C ARG A 50 -20.26 9.22 -4.97
N LYS A 51 -20.60 8.88 -3.73
CA LYS A 51 -21.58 7.85 -3.36
C LYS A 51 -21.29 6.48 -4.01
N ARG A 52 -20.00 6.13 -4.19
CA ARG A 52 -19.58 4.89 -4.85
C ARG A 52 -19.42 3.74 -3.85
N ARG A 53 -20.52 3.30 -3.25
CA ARG A 53 -20.53 2.25 -2.19
C ARG A 53 -19.74 0.99 -2.54
N ALA A 54 -19.83 0.52 -3.79
CA ALA A 54 -19.09 -0.66 -4.25
C ALA A 54 -17.55 -0.52 -4.18
N GLN A 55 -17.03 0.69 -4.11
CA GLN A 55 -15.59 0.95 -3.96
C GLN A 55 -15.16 1.02 -2.48
N LEU A 56 -16.10 1.20 -1.55
CA LEU A 56 -15.84 1.25 -0.11
C LEU A 56 -15.85 -0.17 0.50
N SER A 57 -15.04 -1.07 -0.05
CA SER A 57 -14.95 -2.45 0.43
C SER A 57 -14.32 -2.52 1.83
N PHE A 58 -14.57 -3.62 2.53
CA PHE A 58 -13.94 -3.89 3.82
C PHE A 58 -12.41 -3.86 3.71
N LEU A 59 -11.87 -4.45 2.64
CA LEU A 59 -10.44 -4.43 2.33
C LEU A 59 -9.91 -2.99 2.25
N HIS A 60 -10.62 -2.09 1.54
CA HIS A 60 -10.22 -0.69 1.42
C HIS A 60 -10.14 0.00 2.79
N VAL A 61 -11.22 -0.10 3.57
CA VAL A 61 -11.30 0.54 4.89
C VAL A 61 -10.29 -0.07 5.87
N TYR A 62 -10.15 -1.39 5.90
CA TYR A 62 -9.17 -2.10 6.71
C TYR A 62 -7.75 -1.65 6.35
N HIS A 63 -7.41 -1.60 5.07
CA HIS A 63 -6.08 -1.23 4.62
C HIS A 63 -5.74 0.22 5.00
N HIS A 64 -6.56 1.20 4.60
CA HIS A 64 -6.27 2.62 4.84
C HIS A 64 -6.23 2.98 6.34
N SER A 65 -7.04 2.31 7.17
CA SER A 65 -7.00 2.51 8.63
C SER A 65 -5.77 1.89 9.30
N THR A 66 -5.36 0.70 8.88
CA THR A 66 -4.26 -0.03 9.54
C THR A 66 -2.88 0.34 9.00
N ILE A 67 -2.74 0.58 7.70
CA ILE A 67 -1.43 0.83 7.06
C ILE A 67 -0.77 2.09 7.60
N SER A 68 -1.56 3.12 7.87
CA SER A 68 -1.09 4.38 8.47
C SER A 68 -0.52 4.14 9.87
N MET A 69 -1.17 3.29 10.66
CA MET A 69 -0.73 2.93 12.01
C MET A 69 0.55 2.09 11.98
N VAL A 70 0.64 1.12 11.07
CA VAL A 70 1.83 0.25 10.91
C VAL A 70 3.06 1.10 10.53
N TRP A 71 2.95 1.97 9.53
CA TRP A 71 4.06 2.86 9.16
C TRP A 71 4.40 3.87 10.26
N GLY A 72 3.40 4.40 10.96
CA GLY A 72 3.62 5.28 12.11
C GLY A 72 4.41 4.59 13.23
N PHE A 73 4.10 3.32 13.51
CA PHE A 73 4.86 2.51 14.46
C PHE A 73 6.32 2.31 14.02
N LEU A 74 6.57 2.03 12.73
CA LEU A 74 7.93 1.89 12.20
C LEU A 74 8.75 3.18 12.35
N VAL A 75 8.16 4.31 11.96
CA VAL A 75 8.81 5.63 12.09
C VAL A 75 9.08 5.95 13.56
N PHE A 76 8.08 5.77 14.44
CA PHE A 76 8.22 6.07 15.86
C PHE A 76 9.28 5.23 16.58
N THR A 77 9.43 3.96 16.18
CA THR A 77 10.43 3.05 16.77
C THR A 77 11.81 3.13 16.13
N GLY A 78 12.03 4.05 15.17
CA GLY A 78 13.29 4.18 14.44
C GLY A 78 13.55 3.07 13.42
N ASN A 79 12.55 2.24 13.13
CA ASN A 79 12.62 1.14 12.17
C ASN A 79 12.14 1.53 10.76
N GLY A 80 11.86 2.81 10.51
CA GLY A 80 11.53 3.34 9.19
C GLY A 80 12.74 3.46 8.26
N ASN A 81 13.64 2.47 8.24
CA ASN A 81 14.91 2.54 7.52
C ASN A 81 15.39 1.14 7.09
N GLY A 82 16.53 1.08 6.42
CA GLY A 82 17.19 -0.14 5.97
C GLY A 82 16.22 -1.02 5.19
N THR A 83 16.03 -2.23 5.67
CA THR A 83 15.21 -3.28 5.06
C THR A 83 13.74 -2.92 4.87
N ALA A 84 13.19 -2.01 5.70
CA ALA A 84 11.82 -1.52 5.56
C ALA A 84 11.60 -0.74 4.24
N THR A 85 12.66 -0.19 3.66
CA THR A 85 12.60 0.64 2.45
C THR A 85 12.06 -0.12 1.24
N TYR A 86 12.25 -1.44 1.17
CA TYR A 86 11.70 -2.27 0.10
C TYR A 86 10.16 -2.22 0.06
N GLY A 87 9.52 -2.36 1.22
CA GLY A 87 8.06 -2.27 1.35
C GLY A 87 7.52 -0.90 0.94
N ALA A 88 8.18 0.18 1.37
CA ALA A 88 7.83 1.55 0.99
C ALA A 88 8.02 1.78 -0.51
N TRP A 89 9.10 1.26 -1.09
CA TRP A 89 9.42 1.40 -2.50
C TRP A 89 8.39 0.70 -3.38
N VAL A 90 8.14 -0.59 -3.15
CA VAL A 90 7.20 -1.36 -3.97
C VAL A 90 5.76 -0.84 -3.82
N ASN A 91 5.35 -0.40 -2.62
CA ASN A 91 4.07 0.27 -2.44
C ASN A 91 4.03 1.58 -3.23
N SER A 92 5.10 2.39 -3.20
CA SER A 92 5.17 3.64 -3.96
C SER A 92 5.06 3.41 -5.47
N VAL A 93 5.72 2.37 -6.01
CA VAL A 93 5.58 1.95 -7.43
C VAL A 93 4.12 1.56 -7.73
N THR A 94 3.51 0.74 -6.87
CA THR A 94 2.11 0.34 -7.02
C THR A 94 1.16 1.54 -7.01
N HIS A 95 1.36 2.51 -6.12
CA HIS A 95 0.54 3.72 -6.09
C HIS A 95 0.76 4.60 -7.32
N VAL A 96 1.97 4.68 -7.90
CA VAL A 96 2.18 5.35 -9.18
C VAL A 96 1.32 4.72 -10.27
N ILE A 97 1.32 3.39 -10.37
CA ILE A 97 0.52 2.64 -11.36
C ILE A 97 -0.98 2.84 -11.10
N MET A 98 -1.43 2.72 -9.86
CA MET A 98 -2.84 2.85 -9.47
C MET A 98 -3.36 4.27 -9.71
N TYR A 99 -2.64 5.31 -9.28
CA TYR A 99 -3.09 6.69 -9.49
C TYR A 99 -3.02 7.11 -10.95
N SER A 100 -2.09 6.56 -11.74
CA SER A 100 -2.10 6.73 -13.20
C SER A 100 -3.37 6.13 -13.82
N HIS A 101 -3.80 4.96 -13.33
CA HIS A 101 -5.08 4.37 -13.72
C HIS A 101 -6.27 5.26 -13.32
N TYR A 102 -6.30 5.80 -12.11
CA TYR A 102 -7.39 6.69 -11.66
C TYR A 102 -7.43 7.98 -12.47
N LEU A 103 -6.29 8.59 -12.75
CA LEU A 103 -6.18 9.76 -13.63
C LEU A 103 -6.71 9.45 -15.03
N TRP A 104 -6.33 8.31 -15.62
CA TRP A 104 -6.85 7.90 -16.92
C TRP A 104 -8.39 7.78 -16.91
N THR A 105 -8.93 7.14 -15.88
CA THR A 105 -10.39 6.95 -15.76
C THR A 105 -11.14 8.23 -15.40
N SER A 106 -10.49 9.24 -14.83
CA SER A 106 -11.14 10.51 -14.49
C SER A 106 -11.49 11.33 -15.74
N PHE A 107 -10.78 11.12 -16.85
CA PHE A 107 -11.13 11.65 -18.18
C PHE A 107 -12.32 10.93 -18.83
N GLY A 108 -12.98 9.99 -18.14
CA GLY A 108 -14.09 9.20 -18.69
C GLY A 108 -13.64 8.06 -19.60
N LEU A 109 -12.32 7.82 -19.72
CA LEU A 109 -11.76 6.79 -20.58
C LEU A 109 -11.80 5.42 -19.88
N ARG A 110 -12.27 4.40 -20.59
CA ARG A 110 -12.19 3.02 -20.13
C ARG A 110 -10.76 2.53 -20.25
N ASN A 111 -10.13 2.18 -19.13
CA ASN A 111 -8.78 1.61 -19.14
C ASN A 111 -8.84 0.07 -19.39
N PRO A 112 -8.30 -0.43 -20.52
CA PRO A 112 -8.28 -1.87 -20.80
C PRO A 112 -7.36 -2.65 -19.84
N PHE A 113 -6.37 -1.99 -19.23
CA PHE A 113 -5.39 -2.59 -18.33
C PHE A 113 -5.84 -2.64 -16.87
N LYS A 114 -7.11 -2.34 -16.56
CA LYS A 114 -7.63 -2.42 -15.19
C LYS A 114 -7.31 -3.75 -14.51
N LYS A 115 -7.45 -4.87 -15.23
CA LYS A 115 -7.11 -6.21 -14.70
C LYS A 115 -5.63 -6.33 -14.34
N LEU A 116 -4.73 -5.82 -15.19
CA LEU A 116 -3.29 -5.84 -14.93
C LEU A 116 -2.92 -5.01 -13.69
N VAL A 117 -3.58 -3.87 -13.47
CA VAL A 117 -3.39 -3.06 -12.26
C VAL A 117 -3.77 -3.85 -11.01
N THR A 118 -4.90 -4.55 -11.02
CA THR A 118 -5.30 -5.40 -9.89
C THR A 118 -4.35 -6.59 -9.70
N THR A 119 -3.93 -7.26 -10.78
CA THR A 119 -2.93 -8.34 -10.71
C THR A 119 -1.61 -7.84 -10.12
N TRP A 120 -1.15 -6.66 -10.54
CA TRP A 120 0.06 -6.04 -10.00
C TRP A 120 -0.02 -5.79 -8.49
N GLN A 121 -1.16 -5.28 -8.00
CA GLN A 121 -1.38 -5.07 -6.56
C GLN A 121 -1.27 -6.39 -5.78
N ILE A 122 -1.90 -7.46 -6.26
CA ILE A 122 -1.84 -8.78 -5.63
C ILE A 122 -0.40 -9.31 -5.63
N THR A 123 0.30 -9.21 -6.76
CA THR A 123 1.71 -9.61 -6.87
C THR A 123 2.59 -8.82 -5.91
N GLN A 124 2.34 -7.52 -5.70
CA GLN A 124 3.09 -6.72 -4.73
C GLN A 124 2.94 -7.26 -3.30
N PHE A 125 1.75 -7.70 -2.87
CA PHE A 125 1.59 -8.28 -1.54
C PHE A 125 2.34 -9.60 -1.38
N TRP A 126 2.29 -10.47 -2.40
CA TRP A 126 3.09 -11.70 -2.43
C TRP A 126 4.60 -11.41 -2.40
N SER A 127 5.05 -10.41 -3.15
CA SER A 127 6.45 -9.99 -3.17
C SER A 127 6.93 -9.51 -1.80
N CYS A 128 6.12 -8.70 -1.10
CA CYS A 128 6.42 -8.27 0.26
C CYS A 128 6.39 -9.40 1.29
N LEU A 129 5.53 -10.40 1.09
CA LEU A 129 5.48 -11.59 1.96
C LEU A 129 6.74 -12.43 1.79
N LEU A 130 7.14 -12.71 0.54
CA LEU A 130 8.40 -13.40 0.24
C LEU A 130 9.59 -12.64 0.82
N HIS A 131 9.63 -11.31 0.62
CA HIS A 131 10.66 -10.47 1.21
C HIS A 131 10.71 -10.59 2.74
N ALA A 132 9.57 -10.53 3.42
CA ALA A 132 9.52 -10.68 4.88
C ALA A 132 10.06 -12.03 5.36
N VAL A 133 9.80 -13.12 4.62
CA VAL A 133 10.38 -14.45 4.90
C VAL A 133 11.90 -14.45 4.71
N VAL A 134 12.40 -13.83 3.63
CA VAL A 134 13.84 -13.68 3.38
C VAL A 134 14.49 -12.88 4.53
N VAL A 135 13.86 -11.80 4.98
CA VAL A 135 14.35 -11.01 6.12
C VAL A 135 14.46 -11.86 7.39
N LEU A 136 13.46 -12.67 7.71
CA LEU A 136 13.53 -13.57 8.87
C LEU A 136 14.68 -14.59 8.82
N CYS A 137 15.17 -14.95 7.62
CA CYS A 137 16.22 -15.94 7.44
C CYS A 137 17.64 -15.34 7.37
N PHE A 138 17.80 -14.14 6.82
CA PHE A 138 19.10 -13.61 6.41
C PHE A 138 19.46 -12.22 6.97
N GLU A 139 18.51 -11.57 7.62
CA GLU A 139 18.71 -10.23 8.18
C GLU A 139 19.39 -10.30 9.54
N THR A 140 20.36 -9.41 9.75
CA THR A 140 21.15 -9.33 10.98
C THR A 140 21.06 -7.95 11.66
N VAL A 141 20.67 -6.91 10.91
CA VAL A 141 20.63 -5.53 11.41
C VAL A 141 19.21 -5.16 11.84
N TYR A 142 18.20 -5.57 11.08
CA TYR A 142 16.81 -5.18 11.31
C TYR A 142 16.09 -6.11 12.31
N PRO A 143 15.25 -5.60 13.24
CA PRO A 143 14.63 -6.43 14.27
C PRO A 143 13.64 -7.48 13.71
N ALA A 144 13.82 -8.74 14.11
CA ALA A 144 12.94 -9.84 13.70
C ALA A 144 11.46 -9.64 14.10
N THR A 145 11.20 -8.93 15.20
CA THR A 145 9.83 -8.58 15.63
C THR A 145 9.07 -7.79 14.58
N VAL A 146 9.77 -6.88 13.88
CA VAL A 146 9.19 -6.06 12.83
C VAL A 146 8.99 -6.84 11.54
N ALA A 147 9.90 -7.78 11.24
CA ALA A 147 9.71 -8.72 10.13
C ALA A 147 8.50 -9.63 10.36
N TRP A 148 8.28 -10.12 11.58
CA TRP A 148 7.07 -10.88 11.94
C TRP A 148 5.79 -10.05 11.79
N LEU A 149 5.82 -8.77 12.19
CA LEU A 149 4.70 -7.86 11.96
C LEU A 149 4.38 -7.75 10.46
N GLN A 150 5.40 -7.64 9.61
CA GLN A 150 5.23 -7.60 8.15
C GLN A 150 4.63 -8.91 7.61
N VAL A 151 5.10 -10.08 8.08
CA VAL A 151 4.52 -11.39 7.68
C VAL A 151 3.03 -11.45 8.02
N LEU A 152 2.65 -11.14 9.25
CA LEU A 152 1.26 -11.19 9.71
C LEU A 152 0.37 -10.22 8.92
N TYR A 153 0.86 -9.01 8.66
CA TYR A 153 0.15 -8.02 7.87
C TYR A 153 -0.06 -8.50 6.43
N GLN A 154 0.98 -9.04 5.78
CA GLN A 154 0.87 -9.47 4.38
C GLN A 154 0.04 -10.73 4.17
N ILE A 155 0.04 -11.68 5.12
CA ILE A 155 -0.91 -12.81 5.08
C ILE A 155 -2.35 -12.28 5.11
N THR A 156 -2.62 -11.31 5.99
CA THR A 156 -3.96 -10.69 6.09
C THR A 156 -4.34 -9.97 4.79
N MET A 157 -3.43 -9.18 4.22
CA MET A 157 -3.67 -8.47 2.96
C MET A 157 -3.90 -9.43 1.79
N VAL A 158 -3.10 -10.49 1.66
CA VAL A 158 -3.28 -11.53 0.63
C VAL A 158 -4.64 -12.20 0.77
N TYR A 159 -5.06 -12.56 1.99
CA TYR A 159 -6.37 -13.14 2.25
C TYR A 159 -7.50 -12.18 1.82
N LEU A 160 -7.44 -10.91 2.25
CA LEU A 160 -8.48 -9.94 1.95
C LEU A 160 -8.57 -9.61 0.44
N PHE A 161 -7.42 -9.48 -0.24
CA PHE A 161 -7.37 -9.26 -1.70
C PHE A 161 -7.90 -10.46 -2.49
N THR A 162 -7.66 -11.69 -2.00
CA THR A 162 -8.08 -12.92 -2.70
C THR A 162 -9.55 -13.23 -2.47
N PHE A 163 -10.03 -13.14 -1.22
CA PHE A 163 -11.36 -13.65 -0.84
C PHE A 163 -12.41 -12.56 -0.55
N LYS A 164 -11.99 -11.32 -0.28
CA LYS A 164 -12.88 -10.24 0.19
C LYS A 164 -12.78 -8.97 -0.65
N LEU A 165 -12.25 -9.05 -1.88
CA LEU A 165 -12.02 -7.90 -2.76
C LEU A 165 -13.26 -7.00 -2.94
N HIS A 166 -14.43 -7.60 -3.11
CA HIS A 166 -15.70 -6.91 -3.34
C HIS A 166 -16.65 -6.91 -2.14
N TYR A 167 -16.19 -7.38 -0.97
CA TYR A 167 -17.03 -7.43 0.20
C TYR A 167 -17.25 -6.01 0.76
N VAL A 168 -18.49 -5.53 0.73
CA VAL A 168 -18.90 -4.25 1.32
C VAL A 168 -19.54 -4.53 2.68
N PRO A 169 -19.09 -3.88 3.77
CA PRO A 169 -19.68 -4.08 5.07
C PRO A 169 -21.13 -3.59 5.18
N SER A 170 -21.91 -4.24 6.04
CA SER A 170 -23.33 -3.90 6.27
C SER A 170 -23.53 -2.51 6.89
N TRP A 171 -22.54 -2.00 7.64
CA TRP A 171 -22.58 -0.67 8.24
C TRP A 171 -22.36 0.48 7.24
N VAL A 172 -21.98 0.18 6.00
CA VAL A 172 -21.86 1.20 4.95
C VAL A 172 -23.27 1.52 4.43
N PRO A 173 -23.76 2.77 4.59
CA PRO A 173 -25.12 3.13 4.22
C PRO A 173 -25.37 2.96 2.73
N GLU A 174 -26.59 2.58 2.37
CA GLU A 174 -27.02 2.55 0.97
C GLU A 174 -27.22 3.99 0.50
N TYR A 175 -26.69 4.31 -0.68
CA TYR A 175 -26.98 5.59 -1.32
C TYR A 175 -28.17 5.39 -2.25
N PRO A 176 -29.21 6.25 -2.17
CA PRO A 176 -30.31 6.20 -3.14
C PRO A 176 -29.75 6.38 -4.54
N GLU A 177 -30.17 5.54 -5.49
CA GLU A 177 -29.75 5.68 -6.89
C GLU A 177 -30.14 7.07 -7.38
N GLU A 178 -29.14 7.84 -7.85
CA GLU A 178 -29.44 9.03 -8.64
C GLU A 178 -30.20 8.55 -9.88
N LYS A 179 -31.51 8.84 -9.92
CA LYS A 179 -32.29 8.72 -11.16
C LYS A 179 -31.51 9.48 -12.22
N LYS A 180 -30.90 8.75 -13.16
CA LYS A 180 -30.28 9.35 -14.34
C LYS A 180 -31.34 10.27 -14.93
N LYS A 181 -31.12 11.59 -14.88
CA LYS A 181 -31.95 12.53 -15.63
C LYS A 181 -31.81 12.10 -17.09
N ALA A 182 -32.90 11.59 -17.64
CA ALA A 182 -33.04 11.23 -19.04
C ALA A 182 -32.80 12.46 -19.93
#